data_AF-A0A2V8YWC9-F1
#
_entry.id   AF-A0A2V8YWC9-F1
#
_cell.length_a   1.000
_cell.length_b   1.000
_cell.length_c   1.000
_cell.angle_alpha   90.00
_cell.angle_beta   90.00
_cell.angle_gamma   90.00
#
_symmetry.space_group_name_H-M   'P 1'
#
loop_
_entity.id
_entity.type
_entity.pdbx_description
1 polymer ?
#
loop_
_entity_poly.entity_id
_entity_poly.type
_entity_poly.pdbx_seq_one_letter_code
_entity_poly.pdbx_strand_id
1 'polypeptide(L)' 'MQYLPGLTVQCINPLCQARGRWLRADVAGPVAKDGRCPSCGDFLRNVPPPLGPRLRMRPRLLAGRPPLRPR' A
#
# COMPACT_ATOMS: atom_id res chain seq x y z
N MET A 1 18.12 -7.96 -1.55
CA MET A 1 16.98 -8.07 -0.61
C MET A 1 15.75 -8.37 -1.44
N GLN A 2 15.06 -9.48 -1.24
CA GLN A 2 13.89 -9.82 -2.06
C GLN A 2 12.63 -9.25 -1.40
N TYR A 3 12.03 -8.22 -1.99
CA TYR A 3 10.76 -7.66 -1.51
C TYR A 3 9.61 -8.55 -1.95
N LEU A 4 8.71 -8.88 -1.03
CA LEU A 4 7.48 -9.58 -1.36
C LEU A 4 6.59 -8.72 -2.27
N PRO A 5 5.87 -9.36 -3.21
CA PRO A 5 4.93 -8.66 -4.05
C PRO A 5 3.82 -8.00 -3.23
N GLY A 6 3.47 -6.75 -3.56
CA GLY A 6 2.48 -5.93 -2.84
C GLY A 6 3.04 -5.06 -1.72
N LEU A 7 4.35 -5.12 -1.45
CA LEU A 7 5.00 -4.19 -0.53
C LEU A 7 5.25 -2.84 -1.18
N THR A 8 5.09 -1.80 -0.38
CA THR A 8 5.53 -0.46 -0.74
C THR A 8 6.91 -0.17 -0.17
N VAL A 9 7.75 0.47 -0.97
CA VAL A 9 9.12 0.80 -0.61
C VAL A 9 9.38 2.29 -0.81
N GLN A 10 10.29 2.83 -0.01
CA GLN A 10 10.67 4.24 -0.02
C GLN A 10 12.20 4.37 0.03
N CYS A 11 12.74 5.37 -0.66
CA CYS A 11 14.18 5.66 -0.61
C CYS A 11 14.60 6.14 0.78
N ILE A 12 15.72 5.63 1.28
CA ILE A 12 16.28 6.05 2.58
C ILE A 12 17.07 7.36 2.49
N ASN A 13 17.57 7.73 1.31
CA ASN A 13 18.48 8.86 1.17
C ASN A 13 17.74 10.19 1.42
N PRO A 14 18.17 10.98 2.42
CA PRO A 14 17.53 12.22 2.79
C PRO A 14 17.51 13.30 1.72
N LEU A 15 18.48 13.26 0.79
CA LEU A 15 18.68 14.22 -0.29
C LEU A 15 18.01 13.77 -1.60
N CYS A 16 17.46 12.55 -1.64
CA CYS A 16 16.84 12.05 -2.85
C CYS A 16 15.49 12.75 -3.09
N GLN A 17 15.30 13.29 -4.30
CA GLN A 17 14.05 13.91 -4.71
C GLN A 17 12.86 12.92 -4.68
N ALA A 18 13.13 11.61 -4.76
CA ALA A 18 12.13 10.56 -4.64
C ALA A 18 11.84 10.14 -3.20
N ARG A 19 12.51 10.70 -2.19
CA ARG A 19 12.19 10.47 -0.78
C ARG A 19 10.78 10.99 -0.48
N GLY A 20 10.01 10.25 0.30
CA GLY A 20 8.60 10.55 0.52
C GLY A 20 7.67 9.89 -0.51
N ARG A 21 8.18 9.52 -1.70
CA ARG A 21 7.38 8.87 -2.74
C ARG A 21 7.32 7.37 -2.51
N TRP A 22 6.11 6.83 -2.62
CA TRP A 22 5.83 5.42 -2.44
C TRP A 22 6.00 4.73 -3.78
N LEU A 23 6.91 3.75 -3.82
CA LEU A 23 7.13 2.90 -4.98
C LEU A 23 6.56 1.52 -4.65
N ARG A 24 5.88 0.88 -5.60
CA ARG A 24 5.49 -0.52 -5.45
C ARG A 24 6.69 -1.39 -5.80
N ALA A 25 7.03 -2.35 -4.94
CA ALA A 25 8.14 -3.27 -5.16
C ALA A 25 8.01 -4.02 -6.51
N ASP A 26 6.79 -4.33 -6.90
CA ASP A 26 6.45 -5.11 -8.10
C ASP A 26 6.59 -4.30 -9.39
N VAL A 27 6.32 -2.99 -9.32
CA VAL A 27 6.26 -2.09 -10.48
C VAL A 27 7.60 -1.42 -10.74
N ALA A 28 8.45 -1.27 -9.74
CA ALA A 28 9.72 -0.58 -9.86
C ALA A 28 10.83 -1.40 -10.57
N GLY A 29 10.49 -2.57 -11.14
CA GLY A 29 11.35 -3.31 -12.05
C GLY A 29 12.59 -3.94 -11.39
N PRO A 30 13.59 -4.38 -12.16
CA PRO A 30 14.78 -5.08 -11.64
C PRO A 30 15.57 -4.24 -10.63
N VAL A 31 15.58 -2.91 -10.77
CA VAL A 31 16.30 -1.99 -9.87
C VAL A 31 15.73 -2.03 -8.44
N ALA A 32 14.41 -2.20 -8.30
CA ALA A 32 13.78 -2.43 -6.99
C ALA A 32 13.93 -3.86 -6.49
N LYS A 33 14.14 -4.86 -7.37
CA LYS A 33 14.50 -6.23 -6.95
C LYS A 33 15.88 -6.26 -6.28
N ASP A 34 16.79 -5.40 -6.69
CA ASP A 34 18.07 -5.18 -6.01
C ASP A 34 17.95 -4.30 -4.76
N GLY A 35 16.76 -3.74 -4.53
CA GLY A 35 16.48 -2.83 -3.42
C GLY A 35 17.14 -1.48 -3.57
N ARG A 36 17.33 -1.00 -4.80
CA ARG A 36 17.93 0.29 -5.10
C ARG A 36 16.91 1.27 -5.66
N CYS A 37 17.06 2.54 -5.31
CA CYS A 37 16.22 3.61 -5.80
C CYS A 37 16.57 3.91 -7.27
N PRO A 38 15.59 3.99 -8.19
CA PRO A 38 15.87 4.31 -9.59
C PRO A 38 16.37 5.74 -9.80
N SER A 39 16.18 6.64 -8.82
CA SER A 39 16.58 8.05 -8.92
C SER A 39 17.98 8.33 -8.38
N CYS A 40 18.42 7.65 -7.31
CA CYS A 40 19.71 7.92 -6.68
C CYS A 40 20.59 6.68 -6.47
N GLY A 41 20.09 5.48 -6.74
CA GLY A 41 20.81 4.22 -6.53
C GLY A 41 20.91 3.75 -5.07
N ASP A 42 20.48 4.55 -4.09
CA ASP A 42 20.50 4.16 -2.68
C ASP A 42 19.48 3.08 -2.33
N PHE A 43 19.66 2.48 -1.16
CA PHE A 43 18.78 1.42 -0.68
C PHE A 43 17.34 1.90 -0.46
N LEU A 44 16.40 1.02 -0.80
CA LEU A 44 14.99 1.17 -0.54
C LEU A 44 14.64 0.47 0.78
N ARG A 45 13.79 1.10 1.57
CA ARG A 45 13.24 0.52 2.80
C ARG A 45 11.78 0.17 2.60
N ASN A 46 11.38 -1.00 3.11
CA ASN A 46 9.99 -1.39 3.15
C ASN A 46 9.23 -0.47 4.11
N VAL A 47 8.14 0.12 3.62
CA VAL A 47 7.22 0.93 4.42
C VAL A 47 5.85 0.30 4.26
N PRO A 48 5.17 -0.11 5.35
CA PRO A 48 3.83 -0.68 5.24
C PRO A 48 2.91 0.35 4.57
N PRO A 49 2.03 -0.07 3.63
CA PRO A 49 1.09 0.84 2.99
C PRO A 49 0.29 1.58 4.07
N PRO A 50 -0.12 2.84 3.83
CA PRO A 50 -0.98 3.52 4.77
C PRO A 50 -2.21 2.63 4.95
N LEU A 51 -2.45 2.20 6.20
CA LEU A 51 -3.63 1.45 6.59
C LEU A 51 -4.81 2.20 5.98
N GLY A 52 -5.45 1.60 4.97
CA GLY A 52 -6.49 2.25 4.16
C GLY A 52 -7.53 2.90 5.07
N PRO A 53 -8.28 3.92 4.58
CA PRO A 53 -9.22 4.68 5.39
C PRO A 53 -10.01 3.67 6.21
N ARG A 54 -9.82 3.71 7.54
CA ARG A 54 -10.43 2.75 8.46
C ARG A 54 -11.91 2.78 8.12
N LEU A 55 -12.38 1.79 7.36
CA LEU A 55 -13.78 1.61 7.09
C LEU A 55 -14.31 1.31 8.47
N ARG A 56 -14.80 2.35 9.15
CA ARG A 56 -15.63 2.21 10.33
C ARG A 56 -16.79 1.41 9.79
N MET A 57 -16.69 0.08 9.89
CA MET A 57 -17.76 -0.88 9.66
C MET A 57 -18.78 -0.57 10.74
N ARG A 58 -19.50 0.54 10.57
CA ARG A 58 -20.65 0.85 11.37
C ARG A 58 -21.62 -0.28 11.03
N PRO A 59 -21.98 -1.12 12.00
CA PRO A 59 -22.88 -2.23 11.73
C PRO A 59 -24.12 -1.66 11.05
N ARG A 60 -24.41 -2.13 9.84
CA ARG A 60 -25.72 -1.84 9.23
C ARG A 60 -26.73 -2.54 10.12
N LEU A 61 -27.62 -1.76 10.75
CA LEU A 61 -28.76 -2.32 11.46
C LEU A 61 -29.46 -3.28 10.49
N LEU A 62 -29.64 -4.52 10.92
CA LEU A 62 -30.48 -5.49 10.23
C LEU A 62 -31.89 -4.89 10.18
N ALA A 63 -32.22 -4.23 9.07
CA ALA A 63 -33.58 -3.78 8.84
C ALA A 63 -34.47 -5.02 8.97
N GLY A 64 -35.44 -4.96 9.89
CA GLY A 64 -36.40 -6.03 10.10
C GLY A 64 -37.04 -6.41 8.76
N ARG A 65 -37.22 -7.71 8.52
CA ARG A 65 -37.86 -8.22 7.30
C ARG A 65 -39.17 -7.43 7.05
N PRO A 66 -39.40 -6.90 5.84
CA PRO A 66 -40.67 -6.28 5.53
C PRO A 66 -41.80 -7.31 5.77
N PRO A 67 -42.94 -6.89 6.33
CA PRO A 67 -44.04 -7.82 6.61
C PRO A 67 -44.48 -8.49 5.30
N LEU A 68 -44.66 -9.81 5.36
CA LEU A 68 -45.20 -10.62 4.27
C LEU A 68 -46.52 -9.99 3.82
N ARG A 69 -46.54 -9.45 2.59
CA ARG A 69 -47.79 -9.02 1.96
C ARG A 69 -48.69 -10.26 1.77
N PRO A 70 -49.95 -10.25 2.23
CA PRO A 70 -50.92 -11.26 1.84
C PRO A 70 -51.11 -11.24 0.33
N ARG A 71 -51.26 -12.43 -0.25
CA ARG A 71 -51.33 -12.69 -1.71
C ARG A 71 -52.50 -11.98 -2.37
#